data_AF-A0A838Y0G2-F1
#
_entry.id   AF-A0A838Y0G2-F1
#
_cell.length_a   1.000
_cell.length_b   1.000
_cell.length_c   1.000
_cell.angle_alpha   90.00
_cell.angle_beta   90.00
_cell.angle_gamma   90.00
#
_symmetry.space_group_name_H-M   'P 1'
#
loop_
_entity.id
_entity.type
_entity.pdbx_description
1 polymer ?
#
loop_
_entity_poly.entity_id
_entity_poly.type
_entity_poly.pdbx_seq_one_letter_code
_entity_poly.pdbx_strand_id
1 'polypeptide(L)'
;MHKLIMMFAGLLGCVGVYADSSFSLLLSGASIHSGCQQGKGEKAKSCEFNNNNPGLGLEWAFAGNEDNGRWFTRAATYRDSFEQQAWYVSVGYRKEWQIIGPVYLGAGVQTGYLDGSGIKGLAALPIISLGSKNVALEIGYAPKTNTVGQHKRVNVTTFSLRWSF
;
A
#
# COMPACT_ATOMS: atom_id res chain seq x y z
N MET A 1 43.57 8.64 21.36
CA MET A 1 42.78 8.55 20.11
C MET A 1 42.80 7.13 19.52
N HIS A 2 42.38 6.08 20.25
CA HIS A 2 42.41 4.69 19.74
C HIS A 2 41.28 3.78 20.26
N LYS A 3 40.14 4.33 20.70
CA LYS A 3 39.02 3.53 21.26
C LYS A 3 37.68 3.65 20.51
N LEU A 4 37.68 4.20 19.29
CA LEU A 4 36.45 4.43 18.52
C LEU A 4 36.40 3.63 17.20
N ILE A 5 37.00 2.44 17.15
CA ILE A 5 37.02 1.59 15.93
C ILE A 5 36.43 0.18 16.19
N MET A 6 36.06 -0.17 17.42
CA MET A 6 35.48 -1.49 17.74
C MET A 6 33.96 -1.45 18.01
N MET A 7 33.19 -0.68 17.24
CA MET A 7 31.72 -0.73 17.34
C MET A 7 31.00 -0.78 15.99
N PHE A 8 31.72 -1.12 14.92
CA PHE A 8 31.13 -1.31 13.57
C PHE A 8 31.35 -2.71 12.97
N ALA A 9 32.08 -3.60 13.66
CA ALA A 9 32.39 -4.94 13.17
C ALA A 9 31.39 -6.04 13.64
N GLY A 10 30.41 -5.69 14.48
CA GLY A 10 29.46 -6.65 15.06
C GLY A 10 28.14 -6.84 14.31
N LEU A 11 27.88 -6.09 13.23
CA LEU A 11 26.58 -6.13 12.51
C LEU A 11 26.61 -6.85 11.15
N LEU A 12 27.74 -7.43 10.73
CA LEU A 12 27.85 -8.18 9.48
C LEU A 12 27.82 -9.71 9.66
N GLY A 13 27.43 -10.20 10.84
CA GLY A 13 27.52 -11.62 11.21
C GLY A 13 26.31 -12.52 10.97
N CYS A 14 25.25 -12.05 10.30
CA CYS A 14 24.06 -12.87 9.98
C CYS A 14 23.71 -12.82 8.48
N VAL A 15 24.71 -13.02 7.61
CA VAL A 15 24.48 -13.30 6.19
C VAL A 15 24.21 -14.79 6.06
N GLY A 16 22.95 -15.18 6.25
CA GLY A 16 22.57 -16.58 6.37
C GLY A 16 21.17 -16.93 5.86
N VAL A 17 20.52 -16.07 5.08
CA VAL A 17 19.45 -16.39 4.11
C VAL A 17 19.45 -15.23 3.11
N TYR A 18 19.73 -15.46 1.83
CA TYR A 18 19.39 -14.46 0.82
C TYR A 18 17.87 -14.32 0.83
N ALA A 19 17.35 -13.27 1.45
CA ALA A 19 15.97 -12.87 1.20
C ALA A 19 15.88 -12.58 -0.30
N ASP A 20 14.93 -13.24 -0.95
CA ASP A 20 14.66 -13.02 -2.36
C ASP A 20 14.14 -11.58 -2.50
N SER A 21 15.02 -10.63 -2.82
CA SER A 21 14.63 -9.23 -2.90
C SER A 21 14.16 -8.91 -4.30
N SER A 22 13.01 -8.28 -4.44
CA SER A 22 12.44 -7.93 -5.75
C SER A 22 11.98 -6.49 -5.78
N PHE A 23 12.05 -5.87 -6.95
CA PHE A 23 11.39 -4.61 -7.20
C PHE A 23 10.05 -4.85 -7.85
N SER A 24 9.12 -3.92 -7.69
CA SER A 24 7.89 -3.93 -8.47
C SER A 24 7.45 -2.54 -8.85
N LEU A 25 6.86 -2.44 -10.03
CA LEU A 25 6.11 -1.27 -10.46
C LEU A 25 4.67 -1.40 -9.97
N LEU A 26 4.12 -0.30 -9.44
CA LEU A 26 2.72 -0.18 -9.06
C LEU A 26 2.02 0.75 -10.04
N LEU A 27 0.92 0.30 -10.61
CA LEU A 27 0.04 1.09 -11.46
C LEU A 27 -1.32 1.20 -10.77
N SER A 28 -1.60 2.35 -10.18
CA SER A 28 -2.90 2.65 -9.59
C SER A 28 -3.81 3.22 -10.67
N GLY A 29 -5.08 2.83 -10.67
CA GLY A 29 -6.00 3.29 -11.71
C GLY A 29 -7.44 3.49 -11.26
N ALA A 30 -7.91 2.77 -10.23
CA ALA A 30 -9.31 2.87 -9.85
C ALA A 30 -9.52 2.84 -8.34
N SER A 31 -10.60 3.48 -7.91
CA SER A 31 -11.16 3.30 -6.57
C SER A 31 -12.69 3.27 -6.60
N ILE A 32 -13.28 2.73 -5.54
CA ILE A 32 -14.72 2.75 -5.29
C ILE A 32 -14.94 3.38 -3.91
N HIS A 33 -15.76 4.42 -3.87
CA HIS A 33 -16.19 5.08 -2.65
C HIS A 33 -17.56 4.53 -2.23
N SER A 34 -17.65 3.95 -1.03
CA SER A 34 -18.89 3.34 -0.51
C SER A 34 -19.24 3.82 0.90
N GLY A 35 -20.47 3.56 1.35
CA GLY A 35 -20.93 4.00 2.67
C GLY A 35 -21.13 5.52 2.79
N CYS A 36 -21.32 6.20 1.66
CA CYS A 36 -21.68 7.61 1.64
C CYS A 36 -23.12 7.77 2.14
N GLN A 37 -23.31 8.57 3.19
CA GLN A 37 -24.63 9.03 3.59
C GLN A 37 -24.89 10.34 2.87
N GLN A 38 -25.80 10.33 1.88
CA GLN A 38 -26.34 11.58 1.34
C GLN A 38 -27.00 12.35 2.49
N GLY A 39 -26.48 13.53 2.78
CA GLY A 39 -27.17 14.45 3.68
C GLY A 39 -28.51 14.88 3.07
N LYS A 40 -29.48 15.25 3.90
CA LYS A 40 -30.70 15.94 3.46
C LYS A 40 -30.47 17.45 3.56
N GLY A 41 -30.73 18.20 2.48
CA GLY A 41 -30.70 19.68 2.43
C GLY A 41 -29.69 20.27 1.43
N GLU A 42 -29.79 21.58 1.18
CA GLU A 42 -29.02 22.34 0.18
C GLU A 42 -27.48 22.34 0.42
N LYS A 43 -27.04 21.93 1.61
CA LYS A 43 -25.62 21.81 1.99
C LYS A 43 -25.11 20.37 2.01
N ALA A 44 -25.91 19.41 1.53
CA ALA A 44 -25.49 18.02 1.43
C ALA A 44 -24.37 17.91 0.39
N LYS A 45 -23.14 17.60 0.83
CA LYS A 45 -22.03 17.35 -0.09
C LYS A 45 -22.35 16.12 -0.93
N SER A 46 -22.31 16.27 -2.25
CA SER A 46 -22.54 15.19 -3.21
C SER A 46 -21.50 14.07 -2.98
N CYS A 47 -21.93 12.82 -3.16
CA CYS A 47 -21.03 11.65 -3.15
C CYS A 47 -20.29 11.53 -4.49
N GLU A 48 -19.88 12.66 -5.07
CA GLU A 48 -19.21 12.75 -6.36
C GLU A 48 -17.71 12.67 -6.13
N PHE A 49 -17.19 11.45 -6.10
CA PHE A 49 -15.76 11.19 -6.03
C PHE A 49 -15.26 10.72 -7.39
N ASN A 50 -14.09 11.19 -7.80
CA ASN A 50 -13.42 10.63 -8.96
C ASN A 50 -12.90 9.21 -8.61
N ASN A 51 -13.44 8.22 -9.31
CA ASN A 51 -13.09 6.80 -9.15
C ASN A 51 -11.90 6.40 -10.04
N ASN A 52 -11.41 7.31 -10.89
CA ASN A 52 -10.19 7.13 -11.67
C ASN A 52 -9.02 7.77 -10.91
N ASN A 53 -8.10 6.95 -10.44
CA ASN A 53 -6.97 7.37 -9.61
C ASN A 53 -5.65 6.95 -10.25
N PRO A 54 -5.33 7.48 -11.46
CA PRO A 54 -4.12 7.13 -12.16
C PRO A 54 -2.90 7.47 -11.30
N GLY A 55 -2.00 6.52 -11.16
CA GLY A 55 -0.82 6.68 -10.33
C GLY A 55 0.26 5.65 -10.64
N LEU A 56 1.46 5.98 -10.20
CA LEU A 56 2.65 5.17 -10.36
C LEU A 56 3.35 5.03 -9.01
N GLY A 57 3.93 3.88 -8.75
CA GLY A 57 4.75 3.68 -7.57
C GLY A 57 5.79 2.59 -7.77
N LEU A 58 6.69 2.51 -6.79
CA LEU A 58 7.68 1.46 -6.69
C LEU A 58 7.49 0.72 -5.36
N GLU A 59 7.61 -0.59 -5.41
CA GLU A 59 7.74 -1.47 -4.25
C GLU A 59 9.14 -2.06 -4.24
N TRP A 60 9.73 -2.15 -3.06
CA TRP A 60 10.89 -3.01 -2.80
C TRP A 60 10.53 -4.01 -1.71
N ALA A 61 10.49 -5.29 -2.08
CA ALA A 61 10.42 -6.38 -1.12
C ALA A 61 11.85 -6.70 -0.64
N PHE A 62 12.12 -6.46 0.64
CA PHE A 62 13.49 -6.40 1.17
C PHE A 62 13.82 -7.50 2.18
N ALA A 63 12.82 -8.18 2.72
CA ALA A 63 13.01 -9.27 3.67
C ALA A 63 11.86 -10.29 3.59
N GLY A 64 12.12 -11.52 4.05
CA GLY A 64 11.17 -12.61 3.99
C GLY A 64 11.20 -13.36 2.66
N ASN A 65 10.25 -14.28 2.48
CA ASN A 65 10.18 -15.18 1.33
C ASN A 65 8.74 -15.66 1.11
N GLU A 66 8.53 -16.53 0.14
CA GLU A 66 7.20 -17.07 -0.17
C GLU A 66 6.59 -17.84 1.01
N ASP A 67 7.40 -18.58 1.78
CA ASP A 67 6.93 -19.42 2.91
C ASP A 67 6.52 -18.63 4.14
N ASN A 68 7.18 -17.51 4.43
CA ASN A 68 6.96 -16.72 5.64
C ASN A 68 6.33 -15.36 5.37
N GLY A 69 6.04 -15.04 4.11
CA GLY A 69 5.62 -13.72 3.68
C GLY A 69 6.80 -12.76 3.54
N ARG A 70 6.54 -11.63 2.90
CA ARG A 70 7.54 -10.63 2.51
C ARG A 70 7.24 -9.29 3.17
N TRP A 71 8.27 -8.69 3.73
CA TRP A 71 8.29 -7.29 4.11
C TRP A 71 8.63 -6.46 2.89
N PHE A 72 7.92 -5.34 2.74
CA PHE A 72 8.10 -4.44 1.62
C PHE A 72 8.01 -2.97 2.05
N THR A 73 8.62 -2.11 1.25
CA THR A 73 8.43 -0.67 1.32
C THR A 73 7.90 -0.16 -0.01
N ARG A 74 7.09 0.89 0.02
CA ARG A 74 6.51 1.52 -1.17
C ARG A 74 6.66 3.03 -1.12
N ALA A 75 6.87 3.61 -2.29
CA ALA A 75 6.68 5.03 -2.54
C ALA A 75 5.84 5.17 -3.82
N ALA A 76 4.77 5.94 -3.77
CA ALA A 76 3.89 6.12 -4.92
C ALA A 76 3.22 7.48 -4.94
N THR A 77 2.79 7.88 -6.14
CA THR A 77 2.08 9.12 -6.41
C THR A 77 0.87 8.81 -7.29
N TYR A 78 -0.28 9.44 -7.03
CA TYR A 78 -1.53 9.19 -7.75
C TYR A 78 -2.44 10.42 -7.75
N ARG A 79 -3.39 10.48 -8.67
CA ARG A 79 -4.48 11.46 -8.65
C ARG A 79 -5.55 11.01 -7.67
N ASP A 80 -5.79 11.78 -6.63
CA ASP A 80 -6.81 11.46 -5.63
C ASP A 80 -8.24 11.74 -6.13
N SER A 81 -9.22 11.44 -5.30
CA SER A 81 -10.65 11.56 -5.62
C SER A 81 -11.12 13.00 -5.83
N PHE A 82 -10.26 14.00 -5.56
CA PHE A 82 -10.46 15.42 -5.83
C PHE A 82 -9.58 15.92 -6.99
N GLU A 83 -9.02 14.99 -7.77
CA GLU A 83 -8.13 15.23 -8.93
C GLU A 83 -6.80 15.90 -8.59
N GLN A 84 -6.46 15.98 -7.30
CA GLN A 84 -5.20 16.54 -6.85
C GLN A 84 -4.11 15.48 -6.80
N GLN A 85 -2.86 15.93 -6.87
CA GLN A 85 -1.73 15.03 -6.74
C GLN A 85 -1.56 14.63 -5.27
N ALA A 86 -1.70 13.34 -5.00
CA ALA A 86 -1.41 12.73 -3.72
C ALA A 86 -0.16 11.84 -3.83
N TRP A 87 0.51 11.62 -2.70
CA TRP A 87 1.64 10.70 -2.60
C TRP A 87 1.67 10.00 -1.25
N TYR A 88 2.32 8.84 -1.20
CA TYR A 88 2.54 8.13 0.05
C TYR A 88 3.89 7.42 0.07
N VAL A 89 4.38 7.18 1.30
CA VAL A 89 5.48 6.26 1.59
C VAL A 89 5.01 5.32 2.70
N SER A 90 5.22 4.02 2.54
CA SER A 90 4.74 3.01 3.49
C SER A 90 5.68 1.83 3.64
N VAL A 91 5.62 1.17 4.79
CA VAL A 91 6.14 -0.18 5.01
C VAL A 91 4.97 -1.14 5.16
N GLY A 92 5.13 -2.38 4.74
CA GLY A 92 4.09 -3.38 4.87
C GLY A 92 4.63 -4.80 4.91
N TYR A 93 3.72 -5.71 5.20
CA TYR A 93 3.94 -7.14 5.18
C TYR A 93 2.82 -7.79 4.36
N ARG A 94 3.19 -8.71 3.46
CA ARG A 94 2.25 -9.48 2.62
C ARG A 94 2.64 -10.94 2.62
N LYS A 95 1.67 -11.83 2.78
CA LYS A 95 1.82 -13.26 2.59
C LYS A 95 1.00 -13.67 1.37
N GLU A 96 1.59 -14.51 0.52
CA GLU A 96 0.98 -15.04 -0.68
C GLU A 96 0.95 -16.57 -0.59
N TRP A 97 -0.13 -17.15 -1.11
CA TRP A 97 -0.38 -18.59 -1.13
C TRP A 97 -0.71 -19.00 -2.55
N GLN A 98 0.07 -19.94 -3.08
CA GLN A 98 -0.22 -20.55 -4.37
C GLN A 98 -1.52 -21.35 -4.27
N ILE A 99 -2.44 -21.10 -5.21
CA ILE A 99 -3.75 -21.75 -5.25
C ILE A 99 -3.76 -22.83 -6.32
N ILE A 100 -3.38 -22.49 -7.55
CA ILE A 100 -3.37 -23.42 -8.68
C ILE A 100 -2.38 -22.97 -9.75
N GLY A 101 -1.45 -23.86 -10.13
CA GLY A 101 -0.43 -23.51 -11.11
C GLY A 101 0.30 -22.22 -10.73
N PRO A 102 0.46 -21.23 -11.62
CA PRO A 102 1.11 -19.96 -11.28
C PRO A 102 0.22 -18.96 -10.51
N VAL A 103 -1.05 -19.29 -10.25
CA VAL A 103 -2.02 -18.40 -9.62
C VAL A 103 -1.86 -18.42 -8.10
N TYR A 104 -1.84 -17.24 -7.50
CA TYR A 104 -1.76 -17.05 -6.05
C TYR A 104 -2.80 -16.04 -5.54
N LEU A 105 -3.20 -16.24 -4.29
CA LEU A 105 -3.94 -15.27 -3.49
C LEU A 105 -3.01 -14.75 -2.40
N GLY A 106 -3.08 -13.48 -2.04
CA GLY A 106 -2.32 -12.93 -0.93
C GLY A 106 -3.13 -11.99 -0.07
N ALA A 107 -2.64 -11.79 1.15
CA ALA A 107 -3.19 -10.85 2.11
C ALA A 107 -2.03 -10.14 2.81
N GLY A 108 -2.25 -8.87 3.14
CA GLY A 108 -1.24 -8.06 3.78
C GLY A 108 -1.80 -6.80 4.38
N VAL A 109 -0.90 -6.05 4.98
CA VAL A 109 -1.18 -4.71 5.50
C VAL A 109 0.02 -3.83 5.25
N GLN A 110 -0.25 -2.57 4.92
CA GLN A 110 0.76 -1.53 4.88
C GLN A 110 0.35 -0.37 5.78
N THR A 111 1.34 0.33 6.31
CA THR A 111 1.15 1.57 7.08
C THR A 111 2.23 2.56 6.71
N GLY A 112 1.90 3.85 6.74
CA GLY A 112 2.82 4.87 6.30
C GLY A 112 2.24 6.28 6.36
N TYR A 113 2.96 7.21 5.75
CA TYR A 113 2.52 8.60 5.60
C TYR A 113 1.85 8.79 4.25
N LEU A 114 0.69 9.45 4.26
CA LEU A 114 -0.08 9.83 3.07
C LEU A 114 -0.31 11.34 3.10
N ASP A 115 -0.03 12.00 1.98
CA ASP A 115 -0.41 13.39 1.72
C ASP A 115 -1.36 13.42 0.52
N GLY A 116 -2.62 13.75 0.77
CA GLY A 116 -3.68 13.89 -0.24
C GLY A 116 -4.80 14.79 0.25
N SER A 117 -5.75 15.15 -0.62
CA SER A 117 -6.74 16.21 -0.36
C SER A 117 -7.67 15.96 0.83
N GLY A 118 -7.84 14.70 1.24
CA GLY A 118 -8.69 14.31 2.38
C GLY A 118 -7.93 13.87 3.63
N ILE A 119 -6.64 13.54 3.50
CA ILE A 119 -5.78 13.01 4.56
C ILE A 119 -4.37 13.54 4.40
N LYS A 120 -3.83 14.04 5.51
CA LYS A 120 -2.42 14.34 5.64
C LYS A 120 -1.91 13.76 6.95
N GLY A 121 -1.19 12.64 6.88
CA GLY A 121 -0.69 11.96 8.08
C GLY A 121 -0.58 10.46 7.93
N LEU A 122 -0.53 9.77 9.08
CA LEU A 122 -0.42 8.32 9.13
C LEU A 122 -1.70 7.64 8.66
N ALA A 123 -1.54 6.59 7.86
CA ALA A 123 -2.62 5.76 7.37
C ALA A 123 -2.18 4.30 7.32
N ALA A 124 -3.11 3.39 7.62
CA ALA A 124 -2.95 1.96 7.39
C ALA A 124 -3.96 1.47 6.35
N LEU A 125 -3.55 0.49 5.56
CA LEU A 125 -4.34 -0.09 4.47
C LEU A 125 -4.14 -1.62 4.45
N PRO A 126 -5.15 -2.41 4.84
CA PRO A 126 -5.18 -3.82 4.50
C PRO A 126 -5.26 -3.99 2.98
N ILE A 127 -4.56 -4.99 2.47
CA ILE A 127 -4.48 -5.33 1.05
C ILE A 127 -4.75 -6.82 0.83
N ILE A 128 -5.44 -7.14 -0.26
CA ILE A 128 -5.60 -8.49 -0.78
C ILE A 128 -5.00 -8.49 -2.19
N SER A 129 -4.27 -9.54 -2.57
CA SER A 129 -3.72 -9.70 -3.91
C SER A 129 -4.27 -10.94 -4.59
N LEU A 130 -4.53 -10.86 -5.88
CA LEU A 130 -4.75 -12.00 -6.76
C LEU A 130 -3.78 -11.85 -7.92
N GLY A 131 -2.89 -12.81 -8.10
CA GLY A 131 -1.85 -12.69 -9.12
C GLY A 131 -1.50 -14.00 -9.80
N SER A 132 -0.69 -13.87 -10.84
CA SER A 132 -0.12 -14.98 -11.58
C SER A 132 1.27 -14.59 -12.05
N LYS A 133 2.27 -15.44 -11.78
CA LYS A 133 3.69 -15.15 -12.08
C LYS A 133 4.10 -13.80 -11.46
N ASN A 134 4.50 -12.85 -12.30
CA ASN A 134 5.02 -11.55 -11.89
C ASN A 134 3.98 -10.42 -11.87
N VAL A 135 2.70 -10.70 -12.16
CA VAL A 135 1.64 -9.67 -12.14
C VAL A 135 0.59 -10.01 -11.10
N ALA A 136 0.18 -9.02 -10.31
CA ALA A 136 -0.92 -9.11 -9.35
C ALA A 136 -1.87 -7.93 -9.47
N LEU A 137 -3.16 -8.20 -9.32
CA LEU A 137 -4.15 -7.21 -8.93
C LEU A 137 -4.13 -7.10 -7.41
N GLU A 138 -3.95 -5.88 -6.90
CA GLU A 138 -4.05 -5.56 -5.48
C GLU A 138 -5.30 -4.74 -5.19
N ILE A 139 -6.04 -5.17 -4.17
CA ILE A 139 -7.27 -4.55 -3.68
C ILE A 139 -7.01 -4.06 -2.27
N GLY A 140 -6.99 -2.74 -2.09
CA GLY A 140 -6.85 -2.10 -0.78
C GLY A 140 -8.20 -1.68 -0.22
N TYR A 141 -8.37 -1.72 1.10
CA TYR A 141 -9.61 -1.27 1.74
C TYR A 141 -9.35 -0.33 2.91
N ALA A 142 -9.72 0.95 2.75
CA ALA A 142 -9.69 1.95 3.79
C ALA A 142 -11.10 2.12 4.39
N PRO A 143 -11.36 1.60 5.60
CA PRO A 143 -12.67 1.78 6.24
C PRO A 143 -12.89 3.25 6.63
N LYS A 144 -14.17 3.64 6.64
CA LYS A 144 -14.64 4.88 7.26
C LYS A 144 -14.22 4.88 8.74
N THR A 145 -13.50 5.91 9.16
CA THR A 145 -13.15 6.12 10.56
C THR A 145 -13.52 7.53 10.98
N ASN A 146 -14.00 7.67 12.22
CA ASN A 146 -14.32 8.94 12.85
C ASN A 146 -13.22 9.38 13.84
N THR A 147 -12.00 8.82 13.74
CA THR A 147 -10.90 9.21 14.63
C THR A 147 -10.55 10.69 14.47
N VAL A 148 -10.36 11.37 15.60
CA VAL A 148 -9.99 12.79 15.68
C VAL A 148 -8.76 13.05 14.79
N GLY A 149 -8.90 13.93 13.80
CA GLY A 149 -7.85 14.29 12.84
C GLY A 149 -7.90 13.59 11.48
N GLN A 150 -8.76 12.59 11.29
CA GLN A 150 -8.97 11.90 10.01
C GLN A 150 -10.44 11.98 9.61
N HIS A 151 -10.80 12.91 8.73
CA HIS A 151 -12.18 13.01 8.23
C HIS A 151 -12.43 12.03 7.07
N LYS A 152 -12.25 10.72 7.28
CA LYS A 152 -12.71 9.71 6.30
C LYS A 152 -14.23 9.59 6.38
N ARG A 153 -14.93 10.20 5.43
CA ARG A 153 -16.41 10.22 5.41
C ARG A 153 -17.03 8.99 4.73
N VAL A 154 -16.21 8.21 4.03
CA VAL A 154 -16.61 7.05 3.21
C VAL A 154 -15.59 5.93 3.36
N ASN A 155 -16.00 4.71 3.02
CA ASN A 155 -15.06 3.61 2.78
C ASN A 155 -14.45 3.80 1.40
N VAL A 156 -13.17 3.47 1.24
CA VAL A 156 -12.48 3.53 -0.07
C VAL A 156 -11.90 2.16 -0.37
N THR A 157 -12.29 1.57 -1.49
CA THR A 157 -11.65 0.38 -2.05
C THR A 157 -10.76 0.81 -3.20
N THR A 158 -9.48 0.46 -3.20
CA THR A 158 -8.53 0.85 -4.24
C THR A 158 -8.11 -0.36 -5.07
N PHE A 159 -7.83 -0.15 -6.35
CA PHE A 159 -7.36 -1.18 -7.27
C PHE A 159 -6.06 -0.73 -7.94
N SER A 160 -5.03 -1.57 -7.81
CA SER A 160 -3.71 -1.33 -8.38
C SER A 160 -3.17 -2.61 -9.01
N LEU A 161 -2.44 -2.49 -10.12
CA LEU A 161 -1.63 -3.58 -10.66
C LEU A 161 -0.22 -3.48 -10.07
N ARG A 162 0.32 -4.62 -9.64
CA ARG A 162 1.72 -4.76 -9.23
C ARG A 162 2.42 -5.68 -10.22
N TRP A 163 3.51 -5.19 -10.80
CA TRP A 163 4.36 -5.94 -11.71
C TRP A 163 5.78 -6.08 -11.13
N SER A 164 6.18 -7.29 -10.80
CA SER A 164 7.47 -7.62 -10.19
C SER A 164 8.53 -7.97 -11.24
N PHE A 165 9.78 -7.55 -11.01
CA PHE A 165 10.92 -7.80 -11.90
C PHE A 165 12.24 -7.91 -11.12
#